data_AF-A0A7C2DRV9-F1
#
_entry.id   AF-A0A7C2DRV9-F1
#
_cell.length_a   1.000
_cell.length_b   1.000
_cell.length_c   1.000
_cell.angle_alpha   90.00
_cell.angle_beta   90.00
_cell.angle_gamma   90.00
#
_symmetry.space_group_name_H-M   'P 1'
#
loop_
_entity.id
_entity.type
_entity.pdbx_description
1 polymer ?
#
loop_
_entity_poly.entity_id
_entity_poly.type
_entity_poly.pdbx_seq_one_letter_code
_entity_poly.pdbx_strand_id
1 'polypeptide(L)'
;MWPLARTHARAPPTNILVESGERIPNDGIWELVLPHRAPGETDALNYFVKGAVAPWIEDLEKFSQDPNPGKQYVLPATWRLVWEDTRYLDGVIPDESFYFNPVITPQEPVEAQGMAPPIPSSSRCEAGHPCPQAGTWWTPAKPDARCAFAQGELMPDFPDSSYGATIWFREAE
;
A
#
# COMPACT_ATOMS: atom_id res chain seq x y z
N MET A 1 20.48 -32.29 4.32
CA MET A 1 20.95 -31.70 3.05
C MET A 1 19.82 -30.87 2.48
N TRP A 2 19.81 -29.57 2.77
CA TRP A 2 18.81 -28.63 2.27
C TRP A 2 19.23 -28.20 0.86
N PRO A 3 18.36 -28.22 -0.16
CA PRO A 3 18.77 -27.81 -1.49
C PRO A 3 19.02 -26.29 -1.51
N LEU A 4 20.12 -25.94 -2.17
CA LEU A 4 20.63 -24.59 -2.36
C LEU A 4 19.55 -23.62 -2.84
N ALA A 5 19.62 -22.40 -2.30
CA ALA A 5 18.81 -21.26 -2.70
C ALA A 5 18.70 -21.19 -4.23
N ARG A 6 17.48 -21.35 -4.76
CA ARG A 6 17.19 -20.93 -6.12
C ARG A 6 17.32 -19.42 -6.10
N THR A 7 18.39 -18.91 -6.69
CA THR A 7 18.39 -17.56 -7.25
C THR A 7 17.14 -17.48 -8.13
N HIS A 8 16.11 -16.77 -7.67
CA HIS A 8 14.97 -16.41 -8.51
C HIS A 8 15.51 -15.45 -9.56
N ALA A 9 16.07 -15.99 -10.64
CA ALA A 9 16.25 -15.24 -11.87
C ALA A 9 14.87 -14.65 -12.21
N ARG A 10 14.80 -13.32 -12.34
CA ARG A 10 13.55 -12.63 -12.68
C ARG A 10 13.01 -13.29 -13.94
N ALA A 11 11.78 -13.78 -13.89
CA ALA A 11 11.14 -14.34 -15.07
C ALA A 11 11.23 -13.31 -16.21
N PRO A 12 11.47 -13.75 -17.46
CA PRO A 12 11.49 -12.83 -18.57
C PRO A 12 10.17 -12.04 -18.59
N PRO A 13 10.22 -10.72 -18.87
CA PRO A 13 9.02 -9.91 -18.92
C PRO A 13 8.04 -10.50 -19.94
N THR A 14 6.76 -10.56 -19.58
CA THR A 14 5.77 -11.07 -20.52
C THR A 14 5.60 -10.09 -21.67
N ASN A 15 5.18 -10.60 -22.84
CA ASN A 15 4.80 -9.77 -23.98
C ASN A 15 3.31 -9.43 -23.99
N ILE A 16 2.61 -9.62 -22.86
CA ILE A 16 1.18 -9.33 -22.75
C ILE A 16 1.06 -7.86 -22.38
N LEU A 17 0.60 -7.07 -23.35
CA LEU A 17 0.39 -5.64 -23.25
C LEU A 17 -1.09 -5.33 -23.40
N VAL A 18 -1.57 -4.36 -22.63
CA VAL A 18 -2.96 -3.86 -22.70
C VAL A 18 -2.94 -2.34 -22.70
N GLU A 19 -3.67 -1.71 -23.60
CA GLU A 19 -3.83 -0.26 -23.63
C GLU A 19 -4.96 0.21 -22.71
N SER A 20 -4.83 1.40 -22.15
CA SER A 20 -5.89 2.04 -21.34
C SER A 20 -7.22 2.06 -22.11
N GLY A 21 -8.30 1.62 -21.47
CA GLY A 21 -9.62 1.45 -22.08
C GLY A 21 -9.92 0.04 -22.61
N GLU A 22 -8.90 -0.80 -22.81
CA GLU A 22 -9.10 -2.21 -23.17
C GLU A 22 -9.44 -3.07 -21.95
N ARG A 23 -9.95 -4.29 -22.18
CA ARG A 23 -10.24 -5.23 -21.10
C ARG A 23 -9.01 -6.04 -20.71
N ILE A 24 -8.77 -6.14 -19.41
CA ILE A 24 -7.70 -6.93 -18.82
C ILE A 24 -7.93 -8.43 -19.11
N PRO A 25 -6.96 -9.15 -19.71
CA PRO A 25 -7.14 -10.55 -20.10
C PRO A 25 -6.91 -11.55 -18.96
N ASN A 26 -6.10 -11.18 -17.96
CA ASN A 26 -5.64 -12.06 -16.88
C ASN A 26 -5.65 -11.31 -15.55
N ASP A 27 -6.05 -12.02 -14.50
CA ASP A 27 -5.83 -11.57 -13.12
C ASP A 27 -4.32 -11.53 -12.85
N GLY A 28 -3.84 -10.52 -12.14
CA GLY A 28 -2.44 -10.46 -11.79
C GLY A 28 -1.88 -9.09 -11.52
N ILE A 29 -0.55 -9.05 -11.39
CA ILE A 29 0.23 -7.84 -11.20
C ILE A 29 0.70 -7.34 -12.56
N TRP A 30 0.41 -6.08 -12.85
CA TRP A 30 0.75 -5.38 -14.07
C TRP A 30 1.64 -4.18 -13.76
N GLU A 31 2.56 -3.86 -14.66
CA GLU A 31 3.41 -2.68 -14.57
C GLU A 31 3.10 -1.67 -15.67
N LEU A 32 3.24 -0.39 -15.35
CA LEU A 32 3.15 0.67 -16.34
C LEU A 32 4.36 0.63 -17.29
N VAL A 33 4.10 0.56 -18.60
CA VAL A 33 5.16 0.63 -19.60
C VAL A 33 5.57 2.09 -19.79
N LEU A 34 6.78 2.41 -19.31
CA LEU A 34 7.39 3.73 -19.49
C LEU A 34 8.34 3.68 -20.70
N PRO A 35 8.20 4.56 -21.71
CA PRO A 35 9.02 4.54 -22.93
C PRO A 35 10.54 4.61 -22.70
N HIS A 36 10.96 5.18 -21.56
CA HIS A 36 12.36 5.38 -21.21
C HIS A 36 12.91 4.35 -20.21
N ARG A 37 12.15 3.29 -19.90
CA ARG A 37 12.57 2.24 -18.97
C ARG A 37 12.42 0.86 -19.59
N ALA A 38 13.38 -0.02 -19.30
CA ALA A 38 13.25 -1.42 -19.68
C ALA A 38 12.17 -2.12 -18.84
N PRO A 39 11.67 -3.29 -19.27
CA PRO A 39 10.73 -4.05 -18.47
C PRO A 39 11.22 -4.36 -17.06
N GLY A 40 10.35 -4.27 -16.05
CA GLY A 40 10.70 -4.47 -14.65
C GLY A 40 11.58 -3.39 -14.02
N GLU A 41 11.78 -2.23 -14.66
CA GLU A 41 12.50 -1.07 -14.08
C GLU A 41 11.53 0.00 -13.53
N THR A 42 10.23 -0.27 -13.53
CA THR A 42 9.23 0.58 -12.89
C THR A 42 8.73 -0.04 -11.59
N ASP A 43 8.40 0.82 -10.65
CA ASP A 43 7.73 0.56 -9.39
C ASP A 43 6.22 0.85 -9.47
N ALA A 44 5.73 1.35 -10.61
CA ALA A 44 4.32 1.61 -10.88
C ALA A 44 3.58 0.29 -11.19
N LEU A 45 3.44 -0.54 -10.16
CA LEU A 45 2.73 -1.80 -10.19
C LEU A 45 1.28 -1.62 -9.76
N ASN A 46 0.39 -2.40 -10.36
CA ASN A 46 -1.00 -2.49 -9.93
C ASN A 46 -1.51 -3.92 -10.08
N TYR A 47 -2.49 -4.31 -9.25
CA TYR A 47 -3.18 -5.58 -9.40
C TYR A 47 -4.46 -5.35 -10.20
N PHE A 48 -4.60 -6.05 -11.33
CA PHE A 48 -5.81 -5.97 -12.14
C PHE A 48 -6.57 -7.29 -12.13
N VAL A 49 -7.89 -7.15 -12.14
CA VAL A 49 -8.84 -8.26 -12.24
C VAL A 49 -9.21 -8.46 -13.70
N LYS A 50 -9.28 -9.71 -14.14
CA LYS A 50 -9.69 -10.08 -15.49
C LYS A 50 -11.06 -9.49 -15.83
N GLY A 51 -11.15 -8.89 -17.02
CA GLY A 51 -12.35 -8.25 -17.53
C GLY A 51 -12.54 -6.80 -17.08
N ALA A 52 -11.77 -6.31 -16.09
CA ALA A 52 -11.71 -4.89 -15.76
C ALA A 52 -11.23 -4.08 -16.95
N VAL A 53 -11.56 -2.78 -16.97
CA VAL A 53 -11.05 -1.85 -17.99
C VAL A 53 -9.71 -1.31 -17.51
N ALA A 54 -8.69 -1.43 -18.35
CA ALA A 54 -7.35 -0.94 -18.05
C ALA A 54 -7.39 0.59 -17.79
N PRO A 55 -6.84 1.05 -16.66
CA PRO A 55 -6.98 2.45 -16.27
C PRO A 55 -6.09 3.36 -17.13
N TRP A 56 -6.56 4.59 -17.28
CA TRP A 56 -5.75 5.72 -17.75
C TRP A 56 -4.90 6.25 -16.58
N ILE A 57 -3.81 6.94 -16.87
CA ILE A 57 -2.95 7.56 -15.84
C ILE A 57 -3.37 9.01 -15.65
N GLU A 58 -3.43 9.49 -14.41
CA GLU A 58 -3.74 10.89 -14.13
C GLU A 58 -2.60 11.81 -14.55
N ASP A 59 -2.92 12.86 -15.30
CA ASP A 59 -2.00 13.94 -15.63
C ASP A 59 -1.96 14.94 -14.47
N LEU A 60 -1.17 14.60 -13.44
CA LEU A 60 -1.04 15.43 -12.23
C LEU A 60 -0.47 16.82 -12.52
N GLU A 61 0.41 16.95 -13.52
CA GLU A 61 0.97 18.24 -13.91
C GLU A 61 -0.14 19.16 -14.41
N LYS A 62 -0.94 18.67 -15.35
CA LYS A 62 -2.05 19.45 -15.90
C LYS A 62 -3.16 19.69 -14.88
N PHE A 63 -3.43 18.70 -14.02
CA PHE A 63 -4.38 18.85 -12.91
C PHE A 63 -3.94 19.97 -11.95
N SER A 64 -2.65 20.03 -11.60
CA SER A 64 -2.11 21.04 -10.68
C SER A 64 -2.11 22.46 -11.24
N GLN A 65 -2.16 22.60 -12.57
CA GLN A 65 -2.12 23.88 -13.28
C GLN A 65 -3.52 24.42 -13.63
N ASP A 66 -4.58 23.62 -13.50
CA ASP A 66 -5.94 24.07 -13.82
C ASP A 66 -6.56 24.84 -12.66
N PRO A 67 -6.93 26.12 -12.83
CA PRO A 67 -7.60 26.90 -11.80
C PRO A 67 -9.05 26.44 -11.52
N ASN A 68 -9.61 25.54 -12.33
CA ASN A 68 -10.98 25.01 -12.12
C ASN A 68 -10.95 23.61 -11.51
N PRO A 69 -11.28 23.45 -10.22
CA PRO A 69 -11.38 22.13 -9.61
C PRO A 69 -12.55 21.35 -10.24
N GLY A 70 -12.28 20.10 -10.66
CA GLY A 70 -13.32 19.16 -11.13
C GLY A 70 -13.12 18.59 -12.54
N LYS A 71 -12.14 19.05 -13.30
CA LYS A 71 -11.73 18.39 -14.55
C LYS A 71 -10.65 17.34 -14.28
N GLN A 72 -10.91 16.11 -14.72
CA GLN A 72 -9.90 15.07 -14.72
C GLN A 72 -9.11 15.14 -16.03
N TYR A 73 -7.79 15.12 -15.91
CA TYR A 73 -6.88 15.01 -17.05
C TYR A 73 -6.21 13.66 -16.98
N VAL A 74 -6.28 12.91 -18.08
CA VAL A 74 -5.72 11.57 -18.15
C VAL A 74 -4.84 11.39 -19.38
N LEU A 75 -3.81 10.57 -19.23
CA LEU A 75 -2.87 10.17 -20.27
C LEU A 75 -3.14 8.72 -20.69
N PRO A 76 -2.99 8.39 -21.99
CA PRO A 76 -3.01 7.01 -22.43
C PRO A 76 -1.86 6.24 -21.77
N ALA A 77 -2.13 4.97 -21.45
CA ALA A 77 -1.18 4.12 -20.77
C ALA A 77 -1.15 2.73 -21.41
N THR A 78 0.03 2.12 -21.39
CA THR A 78 0.18 0.70 -21.74
C THR A 78 0.62 -0.05 -20.49
N TRP A 79 -0.07 -1.14 -20.17
CA TRP A 79 0.18 -1.98 -19.02
C TRP A 79 0.75 -3.32 -19.48
N ARG A 80 1.80 -3.81 -18.82
CA ARG A 80 2.42 -5.11 -19.09
C ARG A 80 2.20 -6.07 -17.93
N LEU A 81 1.78 -7.31 -18.22
CA LEU A 81 1.64 -8.32 -17.18
C LEU A 81 3.02 -8.71 -16.64
N VAL A 82 3.20 -8.62 -15.33
CA VAL A 82 4.42 -9.05 -14.62
C VAL A 82 4.21 -10.45 -14.06
N TRP A 83 3.04 -10.72 -13.50
CA TRP A 83 2.70 -11.99 -12.88
C TRP A 83 1.21 -12.28 -13.00
N GLU A 84 0.86 -13.46 -13.51
CA GLU A 84 -0.52 -13.96 -13.58
C GLU A 84 -0.91 -14.62 -12.27
N ASP A 85 -2.04 -14.19 -11.68
CA ASP A 85 -2.60 -14.85 -10.50
C ASP A 85 -3.54 -15.98 -10.91
N THR A 86 -3.08 -17.22 -10.74
CA THR A 86 -3.86 -18.42 -11.03
C THR A 86 -4.30 -19.17 -9.77
N ARG A 87 -4.05 -18.63 -8.57
CA ARG A 87 -4.17 -19.38 -7.31
C ARG A 87 -5.60 -19.73 -6.93
N TYR A 88 -6.54 -18.89 -7.30
CA TYR A 88 -7.95 -19.01 -6.88
C TYR A 88 -8.87 -19.53 -8.00
N LEU A 89 -8.32 -20.03 -9.11
CA LEU A 89 -9.12 -20.46 -10.27
C LEU A 89 -10.03 -21.65 -9.99
N ASP A 90 -9.68 -22.49 -9.00
CA ASP A 90 -10.47 -23.63 -8.54
C ASP A 90 -11.46 -23.26 -7.41
N GLY A 91 -11.50 -21.98 -7.01
CA GLY A 91 -12.33 -21.50 -5.91
C GLY A 91 -11.83 -21.89 -4.52
N VAL A 92 -10.66 -22.52 -4.41
CA VAL A 92 -10.06 -22.89 -3.13
C VAL A 92 -9.06 -21.80 -2.73
N ILE A 93 -9.29 -21.18 -1.57
CA ILE A 93 -8.30 -20.30 -0.96
C ILE A 93 -7.28 -21.20 -0.25
N PRO A 94 -6.00 -21.23 -0.67
CA PRO A 94 -4.98 -22.01 0.02
C PRO A 94 -4.75 -21.46 1.43
N ASP A 95 -4.13 -22.25 2.30
CA ASP A 95 -3.75 -21.76 3.62
C ASP A 95 -2.69 -20.65 3.49
N GLU A 96 -3.14 -19.41 3.67
CA GLU A 96 -2.36 -18.18 3.62
C GLU A 96 -1.96 -17.71 5.04
N SER A 97 -2.16 -18.55 6.08
CA SER A 97 -1.84 -18.23 7.48
C SER A 97 -0.39 -17.81 7.72
N PHE A 98 0.54 -18.25 6.87
CA PHE A 98 1.95 -17.88 6.95
C PHE A 98 2.19 -16.37 6.74
N TYR A 99 1.33 -15.66 6.02
CA TYR A 99 1.40 -14.19 5.91
C TYR A 99 1.02 -13.48 7.21
N PHE A 100 0.25 -14.15 8.07
CA PHE A 100 -0.26 -13.62 9.34
C PHE A 100 0.58 -14.06 10.55
N ASN A 101 1.49 -15.03 10.37
CA ASN A 101 2.34 -15.50 11.45
C ASN A 101 3.51 -14.53 11.68
N PRO A 102 3.62 -13.89 12.86
CA PRO A 102 4.74 -13.02 13.21
C PRO A 102 6.00 -13.81 13.57
N VAL A 103 6.21 -14.99 12.97
CA VAL A 103 7.51 -15.65 13.02
C VAL A 103 8.43 -14.77 12.19
N ILE A 104 9.02 -13.79 12.87
CA ILE A 104 10.30 -13.17 12.55
C ILE A 104 11.26 -14.36 12.46
N THR A 105 11.25 -15.01 11.29
CA THR A 105 12.45 -15.69 10.83
C THR A 105 13.46 -14.57 10.79
N PRO A 106 14.65 -14.71 11.40
CA PRO A 106 15.73 -13.76 11.18
C PRO A 106 16.09 -13.83 9.70
N GLN A 107 15.32 -13.15 8.85
CA GLN A 107 15.80 -12.72 7.55
C GLN A 107 16.90 -11.72 7.89
N GLU A 108 18.12 -12.02 7.44
CA GLU A 108 19.20 -11.04 7.45
C GLU A 108 18.64 -9.71 6.95
N PRO A 109 18.97 -8.57 7.59
CA PRO A 109 18.32 -7.31 7.30
C PRO A 109 18.50 -6.98 5.82
N VAL A 110 17.46 -7.23 5.02
CA VAL A 110 17.33 -6.61 3.72
C VAL A 110 17.00 -5.16 4.05
N GLU A 111 17.96 -4.28 3.77
CA GLU A 111 17.80 -2.84 3.92
C GLU A 111 16.55 -2.39 3.14
N ALA A 112 15.43 -2.30 3.84
CA ALA A 112 14.19 -1.74 3.32
C ALA A 112 14.36 -0.22 3.23
N GLN A 113 15.10 0.22 2.21
CA GLN A 113 15.19 1.63 1.85
C GLN A 113 13.85 2.04 1.24
N GLY A 114 12.95 2.58 2.06
CA GLY A 114 11.73 3.24 1.59
C GLY A 114 10.46 3.01 2.41
N MET A 115 10.45 2.14 3.42
CA MET A 115 9.32 2.09 4.36
C MET A 115 9.41 3.32 5.27
N ALA A 116 8.34 4.12 5.32
CA ALA A 116 8.15 5.13 6.35
C ALA A 116 8.57 4.53 7.72
N PRO A 117 9.28 5.29 8.57
CA PRO A 117 9.83 4.74 9.80
C PRO A 117 8.71 4.03 10.57
N PRO A 118 8.92 2.79 11.05
CA PRO A 118 7.95 2.16 11.92
C PRO A 118 7.66 3.14 13.04
N ILE A 119 6.40 3.61 13.13
CA ILE A 119 5.98 4.49 14.20
C ILE A 119 6.37 3.74 15.48
N PRO A 120 7.32 4.25 16.27
CA PRO A 120 7.75 3.54 17.47
C PRO A 120 6.50 3.29 18.31
N SER A 121 6.42 2.17 19.01
CA SER A 121 5.26 1.85 19.87
C SER A 121 4.95 2.95 20.89
N SER A 122 5.91 3.84 21.20
CA SER A 122 5.71 5.04 22.01
C SER A 122 4.93 6.17 21.34
N SER A 123 4.67 6.09 20.03
CA SER A 123 4.01 7.13 19.23
C SER A 123 2.62 6.70 18.73
N ARG A 124 2.11 5.56 19.20
CA ARG A 124 0.74 5.08 18.98
C ARG A 124 0.13 4.60 20.30
N CYS A 125 -1.11 4.98 20.59
CA CYS A 125 -1.84 4.53 21.78
C CYS A 125 -3.33 4.35 21.48
N GLU A 126 -3.94 3.28 21.99
CA GLU A 126 -5.39 3.04 21.85
C GLU A 126 -6.17 3.77 22.95
N ALA A 127 -7.40 4.19 22.67
CA ALA A 127 -8.26 4.79 23.68
C ALA A 127 -8.50 3.85 24.86
N GLY A 128 -8.69 4.41 26.05
CA GLY A 128 -8.80 3.68 27.31
C GLY A 128 -7.47 3.21 27.90
N HIS A 129 -6.35 3.35 27.17
CA HIS A 129 -5.01 3.09 27.70
C HIS A 129 -4.33 4.37 28.20
N PRO A 130 -3.43 4.27 29.20
CA PRO A 130 -2.62 5.40 29.64
C PRO A 130 -1.61 5.82 28.57
N CYS A 131 -1.45 7.13 28.40
CA CYS A 131 -0.53 7.75 27.47
C CYS A 131 0.90 7.26 27.72
N PRO A 132 1.59 6.67 26.72
CA PRO A 132 2.91 6.11 26.93
C PRO A 132 3.99 7.20 27.10
N GLN A 133 3.78 8.38 26.52
CA GLN A 133 4.74 9.48 26.56
C GLN A 133 4.05 10.84 26.43
N ALA A 134 4.48 11.79 27.26
CA ALA A 134 3.97 13.16 27.17
C ALA A 134 4.25 13.79 25.79
N GLY A 135 3.31 14.58 25.30
CA GLY A 135 3.46 15.29 24.03
C GLY A 135 2.14 15.67 23.42
N THR A 136 2.19 16.15 22.18
CA THR A 136 0.99 16.43 21.39
C THR A 136 0.58 15.17 20.63
N TRP A 137 -0.69 14.81 20.76
CA TRP A 137 -1.28 13.65 20.10
C TRP A 137 -2.51 14.07 19.30
N TRP A 138 -2.79 13.33 18.24
CA TRP A 138 -3.95 13.53 17.40
C TRP A 138 -4.62 12.19 17.08
N THR A 139 -5.90 12.22 16.70
CA THR A 139 -6.62 11.02 16.26
C THR A 139 -7.52 11.32 15.06
N PRO A 140 -7.56 10.44 14.05
CA PRO A 140 -8.49 10.58 12.93
C PRO A 140 -9.94 10.24 13.30
N ALA A 141 -10.17 9.60 14.46
CA ALA A 141 -11.52 9.26 14.94
C ALA A 141 -12.40 10.49 15.24
N LYS A 142 -11.78 11.66 15.38
CA LYS A 142 -12.49 12.93 15.49
C LYS A 142 -11.68 14.03 14.79
N PRO A 143 -12.21 14.64 13.72
CA PRO A 143 -11.57 15.79 13.09
C PRO A 143 -11.22 16.86 14.13
N ASP A 144 -10.04 17.45 13.99
CA ASP A 144 -9.49 18.49 14.89
C ASP A 144 -9.27 18.07 16.35
N ALA A 145 -9.35 16.77 16.68
CA ALA A 145 -8.96 16.26 17.99
C ALA A 145 -7.44 16.14 18.11
N ARG A 146 -6.80 17.29 18.36
CA ARG A 146 -5.38 17.40 18.70
C ARG A 146 -5.27 17.90 20.14
N CYS A 147 -4.56 17.16 21.00
CA CYS A 147 -4.46 17.47 22.42
C CYS A 147 -3.06 17.16 22.95
N ALA A 148 -2.62 17.90 23.97
CA ALA A 148 -1.43 17.57 24.73
C ALA A 148 -1.81 16.62 25.87
N PHE A 149 -1.13 15.47 25.96
CA PHE A 149 -1.31 14.52 27.05
C PHE A 149 -0.03 14.41 27.87
N ALA A 150 -0.18 14.22 29.18
CA ALA A 150 0.91 13.82 30.05
C ALA A 150 1.10 12.30 30.01
N GLN A 151 2.32 11.82 30.30
CA GLN A 151 2.55 10.38 30.44
C GLN A 151 1.67 9.81 31.57
N GLY A 152 0.98 8.70 31.29
CA GLY A 152 0.06 8.05 32.21
C GLY A 152 -1.39 8.54 32.13
N GLU A 153 -1.66 9.64 31.40
CA GLU A 153 -3.03 10.17 31.24
C GLU A 153 -3.88 9.26 30.36
N LEU A 154 -5.14 9.02 30.71
CA LEU A 154 -6.02 8.14 29.94
C LEU A 154 -6.39 8.78 28.60
N MET A 155 -6.14 8.03 27.52
CA MET A 155 -6.53 8.43 26.17
C MET A 155 -8.06 8.32 26.02
N PRO A 156 -8.76 9.39 25.64
CA PRO A 156 -10.22 9.35 25.52
C PRO A 156 -10.66 8.58 24.27
N ASP A 157 -11.85 7.98 24.35
CA ASP A 157 -12.51 7.27 23.26
C ASP A 157 -13.63 8.12 22.63
N PHE A 158 -13.90 7.88 21.35
CA PHE A 158 -14.98 8.48 20.58
C PHE A 158 -15.86 7.37 19.99
N PRO A 159 -16.76 6.77 20.79
CA PRO A 159 -17.57 5.62 20.35
C PRO A 159 -18.52 5.95 19.20
N ASP A 160 -18.89 7.23 19.03
CA ASP A 160 -19.75 7.71 17.95
C ASP A 160 -18.98 8.01 16.64
N SER A 161 -17.67 7.72 16.60
CA SER A 161 -16.84 7.91 15.42
C SER A 161 -17.22 6.96 14.29
N SER A 162 -17.45 7.51 13.09
CA SER A 162 -17.60 6.71 11.86
C SER A 162 -16.27 6.20 11.29
N TYR A 163 -15.13 6.62 11.85
CA TYR A 163 -13.80 6.21 11.42
C TYR A 163 -13.41 4.81 11.98
N GLY A 164 -14.08 4.36 13.05
CA GLY A 164 -13.76 3.12 13.76
C GLY A 164 -13.13 3.38 15.13
N ALA A 165 -12.32 2.42 15.61
CA ALA A 165 -11.68 2.49 16.93
C ALA A 165 -10.78 3.72 17.08
N THR A 166 -10.81 4.34 18.26
CA THR A 166 -10.00 5.54 18.54
C THR A 166 -8.55 5.16 18.82
N ILE A 167 -7.68 5.53 17.88
CA ILE A 167 -6.23 5.37 18.00
C ILE A 167 -5.60 6.77 17.96
N TRP A 168 -4.77 7.06 18.95
CA TRP A 168 -4.00 8.29 19.10
C TRP A 168 -2.58 8.12 18.57
N PHE A 169 -2.11 9.13 17.84
CA PHE A 169 -0.76 9.18 17.27
C PHE A 169 -0.02 10.40 17.82
N ARG A 170 1.20 10.18 18.32
CA ARG A 170 2.07 11.26 18.82
C ARG A 170 2.70 11.97 17.64
N GLU A 171 2.79 13.29 17.72
CA GLU A 171 3.54 14.05 16.74
C GLU A 171 5.04 13.86 16.96
N ALA A 172 5.77 13.68 15.86
CA ALA A 172 7.22 13.75 15.88
C ALA A 172 7.64 15.22 16.10
N GLU A 173 8.56 15.45 17.04
CA GLU A 173 9.30 16.72 17.15
C GLU A 173 10.34 16.87 16.04
#